data_AF-A0A8R1DY89-F1
#
_entry.id   AF-A0A8R1DY89-F1
#
_cell.length_a   1.000
_cell.length_b   1.000
_cell.length_c   1.000
_cell.angle_alpha   90.00
_cell.angle_beta   90.00
_cell.angle_gamma   90.00
#
_symmetry.space_group_name_H-M   'P 1'
#
loop_
_entity.id
_entity.type
_entity.pdbx_description
1 polymer ?
#
loop_
_entity_poly.entity_id
_entity_poly.type
_entity_poly.pdbx_seq_one_letter_code
_entity_poly.pdbx_strand_id
1 'polypeptide(L)'
;MKFMYLMMGHMGPSASCSCMWCLQFGRWRVDQYVRGRGYSPRTRESYEMASKNAGCDSYSVKGSAFFVKVSIANLIPQSLHMLQGLAQHFGFDELKQMANECDLPGIQKQSKTVEKECKSHISAIQSELTELEKQLTREPFI
;
A
#
# COMPACT_ATOMS: atom_id res chain seq x y z
N MET A 1 3.56 3.35 5.10
CA MET A 1 3.57 2.87 6.53
C MET A 1 4.82 2.11 6.99
N LYS A 2 5.66 1.54 6.11
CA LYS A 2 6.78 0.65 6.47
C LYS A 2 7.77 1.22 7.51
N PHE A 3 8.10 2.51 7.40
CA PHE A 3 9.01 3.18 8.34
C PHE A 3 8.47 3.16 9.79
N MET A 4 7.18 3.47 9.98
CA MET A 4 6.55 3.47 11.30
C MET A 4 6.57 2.07 11.92
N TYR A 5 6.29 1.04 11.13
CA TYR A 5 6.39 -0.35 11.57
C TYR A 5 7.80 -0.69 12.06
N LEU A 6 8.82 -0.30 11.31
CA LEU A 6 10.22 -0.52 11.70
C LEU A 6 10.57 0.19 13.02
N MET A 7 10.20 1.46 13.16
CA MET A 7 10.48 2.25 14.37
C MET A 7 9.83 1.61 15.61
N MET A 8 8.60 1.14 15.47
CA MET A 8 7.86 0.51 16.57
C MET A 8 8.17 -0.98 16.75
N GLY A 9 8.96 -1.59 15.86
CA GLY A 9 9.14 -3.03 15.81
C GLY A 9 7.88 -3.81 15.40
N HIS A 10 6.83 -3.13 14.93
CA HIS A 10 5.58 -3.77 14.53
C HIS A 10 5.75 -4.60 13.26
N MET A 11 5.15 -5.79 13.19
CA MET A 11 5.24 -6.69 12.02
C MET A 11 4.35 -6.27 10.83
N GLY A 12 3.88 -5.03 10.81
CA GLY A 12 3.01 -4.51 9.76
C GLY A 12 1.67 -5.24 9.60
N PRO A 13 1.12 -5.35 8.38
CA PRO A 13 -0.23 -5.86 8.15
C PRO A 13 -0.36 -7.39 8.27
N SER A 14 0.73 -8.14 8.28
CA SER A 14 0.72 -9.61 8.50
C SER A 14 0.62 -10.01 9.97
N ALA A 15 0.66 -9.04 10.87
CA ALA A 15 0.44 -9.20 12.28
C ALA A 15 -0.99 -9.67 12.61
N SER A 16 -1.10 -10.60 13.55
CA SER A 16 -2.34 -11.01 14.22
C SER A 16 -3.08 -9.79 14.81
N CYS A 17 -2.35 -8.83 15.37
CA CYS A 17 -2.88 -7.54 15.81
C CYS A 17 -2.26 -6.43 14.95
N SER A 18 -2.85 -6.17 13.77
CA SER A 18 -2.24 -5.31 12.73
C SER A 18 -2.25 -3.82 13.02
N CYS A 19 -3.11 -3.36 13.94
CA CYS A 19 -3.22 -1.95 14.27
C CYS A 19 -2.11 -1.51 15.24
N MET A 20 -1.45 -0.39 14.92
CA MET A 20 -0.42 0.19 15.78
C MET A 20 -0.98 0.93 17.00
N TRP A 21 -2.28 1.24 17.02
CA TRP A 21 -2.94 2.01 18.09
C TRP A 21 -3.89 1.19 18.96
N CYS A 22 -4.32 0.00 18.55
CA CYS A 22 -5.21 -0.84 19.33
C CYS A 22 -4.79 -2.32 19.35
N LEU A 23 -5.12 -2.99 20.46
CA LEU A 23 -4.85 -4.43 20.69
C LEU A 23 -5.97 -5.30 20.11
N GLN A 24 -6.35 -4.99 18.88
CA GLN A 24 -7.43 -5.68 18.22
C GLN A 24 -6.88 -6.84 17.38
N PHE A 25 -7.39 -8.04 17.62
CA PHE A 25 -7.05 -9.23 16.86
C PHE A 25 -7.76 -9.24 15.50
N GLY A 26 -7.03 -9.68 14.47
CA GLY A 26 -7.49 -9.75 13.09
C GLY A 26 -7.52 -8.41 12.37
N ARG A 27 -7.82 -8.48 11.07
CA ARG A 27 -8.07 -7.29 10.25
C ARG A 27 -9.55 -6.96 10.32
N TRP A 28 -9.86 -5.72 10.72
CA TRP A 28 -11.22 -5.24 10.64
C TRP A 28 -11.58 -4.93 9.21
N ARG A 29 -12.77 -5.39 8.85
CA ARG A 29 -13.40 -5.00 7.60
C ARG A 29 -14.31 -3.81 7.86
N VAL A 30 -14.48 -2.97 6.85
CA VAL A 30 -15.28 -1.74 6.96
C VAL A 30 -16.75 -2.05 7.27
N ASP A 31 -17.27 -3.19 6.80
CA ASP A 31 -18.63 -3.69 7.12
C ASP A 31 -18.85 -3.99 8.61
N GLN A 32 -17.77 -4.22 9.37
CA GLN A 32 -17.82 -4.50 10.81
C GLN A 32 -17.65 -3.24 11.68
N TYR A 33 -17.47 -2.07 11.04
CA TYR A 33 -17.31 -0.82 11.77
C TYR A 33 -18.62 -0.40 12.44
N VAL A 34 -18.55 -0.20 13.75
CA VAL A 34 -19.65 0.34 14.56
C VAL A 34 -19.16 1.59 15.25
N ARG A 35 -19.84 2.72 15.01
CA ARG A 35 -19.49 4.00 15.63
C ARG A 35 -19.60 3.89 17.15
N GLY A 36 -18.58 4.36 17.86
CA GLY A 36 -18.55 4.31 19.33
C GLY A 36 -18.21 2.93 19.92
N ARG A 37 -17.89 1.93 19.09
CA ARG A 37 -17.37 0.65 19.58
C ARG A 37 -16.07 0.90 20.36
N GLY A 38 -16.05 0.49 21.61
CA GLY A 38 -14.85 0.55 22.44
C GLY A 38 -13.71 -0.26 21.85
N TYR A 39 -12.48 0.18 22.07
CA TYR A 39 -11.27 -0.54 21.69
C TYR A 39 -10.24 -0.45 22.81
N SER A 40 -9.40 -1.48 22.93
CA SER A 40 -8.28 -1.48 23.86
C SER A 40 -7.09 -0.77 23.21
N PRO A 41 -6.65 0.42 23.69
CA PRO A 41 -5.53 1.13 23.10
C PRO A 41 -4.22 0.38 23.35
N ARG A 42 -3.26 0.51 22.42
CA ARG A 42 -1.88 0.10 22.65
C ARG A 42 -1.19 1.15 23.51
N THR A 43 -0.58 0.70 24.57
CA THR A 43 0.28 1.50 25.45
C THR A 43 1.74 1.13 25.26
N ARG A 44 2.64 1.88 25.90
CA ARG A 44 4.07 1.56 25.86
C ARG A 44 4.32 0.16 26.42
N GLU A 45 3.70 -0.14 27.55
CA GLU A 45 3.83 -1.40 28.27
C GLU A 45 3.33 -2.56 27.41
N SER A 46 2.23 -2.35 26.64
CA SER A 46 1.68 -3.37 25.75
C SER A 46 2.65 -3.78 24.63
N TYR A 47 3.40 -2.82 24.08
CA TYR A 47 4.41 -3.09 23.06
C TYR A 47 5.68 -3.69 23.67
N GLU A 48 6.09 -3.25 24.87
CA GLU A 48 7.23 -3.82 25.57
C GLU A 48 6.97 -5.31 25.91
N MET A 49 5.79 -5.61 26.43
CA MET A 49 5.34 -6.97 26.69
C MET A 49 5.29 -7.80 25.40
N ALA A 50 4.73 -7.24 24.34
CA ALA A 50 4.69 -7.90 23.02
C ALA A 50 6.10 -8.15 22.45
N SER A 51 7.03 -7.23 22.68
CA SER A 51 8.42 -7.33 22.25
C SER A 51 9.20 -8.38 23.06
N LYS A 52 8.96 -8.51 24.37
CA LYS A 52 9.60 -9.55 25.20
C LYS A 52 9.16 -10.96 24.78
N ASN A 53 7.93 -11.08 24.28
CA ASN A 53 7.37 -12.31 23.74
C ASN A 53 7.55 -12.44 22.21
N ALA A 54 8.56 -11.75 21.64
CA ALA A 54 8.85 -11.79 20.21
C ALA A 54 9.10 -13.24 19.76
N GLY A 55 8.24 -13.75 18.87
CA GLY A 55 8.26 -15.15 18.40
C GLY A 55 6.98 -15.93 18.71
N CYS A 56 6.11 -15.41 19.58
CA CYS A 56 4.74 -15.89 19.71
C CYS A 56 3.85 -15.12 18.72
N ASP A 57 3.25 -15.83 17.75
CA ASP A 57 2.44 -15.24 16.65
C ASP A 57 1.36 -14.26 17.14
N SER A 58 0.93 -14.41 18.40
CA SER A 58 -0.09 -13.59 19.04
C SER A 58 0.27 -12.11 19.17
N TYR A 59 1.56 -11.74 19.29
CA TYR A 59 1.95 -10.40 19.76
C TYR A 59 2.52 -9.45 18.71
N SER A 60 2.88 -9.94 17.52
CA SER A 60 3.03 -9.10 16.31
C SER A 60 4.06 -7.95 16.38
N VAL A 61 4.95 -7.97 17.38
CA VAL A 61 5.98 -6.94 17.62
C VAL A 61 7.32 -7.65 17.81
N LYS A 62 8.32 -7.22 17.05
CA LYS A 62 9.73 -7.58 17.22
C LYS A 62 10.42 -6.54 18.09
N GLY A 63 11.47 -6.95 18.81
CA GLY A 63 12.30 -6.02 19.56
C GLY A 63 12.81 -4.87 18.70
N SER A 64 12.56 -3.63 19.15
CA SER A 64 13.07 -2.40 18.53
C SER A 64 13.77 -1.55 19.57
N ALA A 65 15.01 -1.13 19.28
CA ALA A 65 15.77 -0.21 20.12
C ALA A 65 15.17 1.21 20.16
N PHE A 66 14.28 1.54 19.21
CA PHE A 66 13.68 2.87 19.08
C PHE A 66 12.37 3.01 19.85
N PHE A 67 11.81 1.90 20.31
CA PHE A 67 10.51 1.85 20.98
C PHE A 67 10.41 2.79 22.20
N VAL A 68 11.51 2.95 22.94
CA VAL A 68 11.56 3.82 24.14
C VAL A 68 11.48 5.30 23.76
N LYS A 69 11.92 5.67 22.56
CA LYS A 69 12.06 7.06 22.11
C LYS A 69 10.85 7.57 21.34
N VAL A 70 10.02 6.68 20.80
CA VAL A 70 8.85 7.05 19.99
C VAL A 70 7.57 6.89 20.81
N SER A 71 6.83 7.99 20.99
CA SER A 71 5.50 7.93 21.61
C SER A 71 4.47 7.41 20.60
N ILE A 72 3.62 6.47 21.02
CA ILE A 72 2.51 5.93 20.20
C ILE A 72 1.54 7.05 19.80
N ALA A 73 1.34 8.03 20.69
CA ALA A 73 0.50 9.19 20.40
C ALA A 73 1.04 10.08 19.26
N ASN A 74 2.35 10.00 19.00
CA ASN A 74 3.01 10.76 17.93
C ASN A 74 3.10 9.96 16.62
N LEU A 75 2.57 8.73 16.59
CA LEU A 75 2.43 7.99 15.35
C LEU A 75 1.24 8.59 14.60
N ILE A 76 1.54 9.32 13.53
CA ILE A 76 0.53 9.87 12.62
C ILE A 76 0.58 9.02 11.34
N PRO A 77 -0.47 8.26 11.02
CA PRO A 77 -0.51 7.52 9.77
C PRO A 77 -0.45 8.49 8.59
N GLN A 78 0.35 8.15 7.58
CA GLN A 78 0.46 8.95 6.37
C GLN A 78 -0.86 8.88 5.58
N SER A 79 -1.60 9.99 5.54
CA SER A 79 -2.91 10.10 4.90
C SER A 79 -2.89 9.72 3.43
N LEU A 80 -1.87 10.16 2.69
CA LEU A 80 -1.69 9.83 1.28
C LEU A 80 -1.54 8.32 1.05
N HIS A 81 -0.76 7.64 1.90
CA HIS A 81 -0.56 6.19 1.82
C HIS A 81 -1.83 5.41 2.17
N MET A 82 -2.68 5.93 3.07
CA MET A 82 -4.00 5.35 3.32
C MET A 82 -4.90 5.47 2.09
N LEU A 83 -4.89 6.63 1.43
CA LEU A 83 -5.69 6.88 0.24
C LEU A 83 -5.24 5.99 -0.94
N GLN A 84 -3.93 5.85 -1.17
CA GLN A 84 -3.38 4.91 -2.14
C GLN A 84 -3.86 3.47 -1.87
N GLY A 85 -3.80 3.02 -0.62
CA GLY A 85 -4.23 1.68 -0.23
C GLY A 85 -5.74 1.45 -0.41
N LEU A 86 -6.57 2.44 -0.08
CA LEU A 86 -8.02 2.38 -0.28
C LEU A 86 -8.37 2.38 -1.78
N ALA A 87 -7.76 3.28 -2.55
CA ALA A 87 -7.96 3.35 -3.99
C ALA A 87 -7.60 2.03 -4.66
N GLN A 88 -6.46 1.42 -4.29
CA GLN A 88 -6.08 0.10 -4.78
C GLN A 88 -7.07 -1.00 -4.34
N HIS A 89 -7.56 -0.98 -3.11
CA HIS A 89 -8.46 -2.01 -2.59
C HIS A 89 -9.81 -2.04 -3.30
N PHE A 90 -10.35 -0.88 -3.65
CA PHE A 90 -11.66 -0.73 -4.29
C PHE A 90 -11.60 -0.55 -5.81
N GLY A 91 -10.40 -0.54 -6.40
CA GLY A 91 -10.22 -0.40 -7.85
C GLY A 91 -10.47 1.01 -8.38
N PHE A 92 -10.22 2.04 -7.57
CA PHE A 92 -10.27 3.44 -8.02
C PHE A 92 -8.93 3.84 -8.64
N ASP A 93 -8.70 3.43 -9.89
CA ASP A 93 -7.42 3.57 -10.56
C ASP A 93 -7.01 5.02 -10.78
N GLU A 94 -7.94 5.94 -11.07
CA GLU A 94 -7.67 7.37 -11.21
C GLU A 94 -7.22 8.00 -9.90
N LEU A 95 -7.91 7.69 -8.79
CA LEU A 95 -7.52 8.17 -7.46
C LEU A 95 -6.16 7.62 -7.04
N LYS A 96 -5.87 6.36 -7.37
CA LYS A 96 -4.57 5.74 -7.12
C LYS A 96 -3.48 6.43 -7.94
N GLN A 97 -3.73 6.73 -9.22
CA GLN A 97 -2.80 7.46 -10.07
C GLN A 97 -2.50 8.84 -9.50
N MET A 98 -3.52 9.64 -9.19
CA MET A 98 -3.36 10.96 -8.58
C MET A 98 -2.56 10.87 -7.27
N ALA A 99 -2.85 9.89 -6.42
CA ALA A 99 -2.15 9.72 -5.16
C ALA A 99 -0.68 9.29 -5.35
N ASN A 100 -0.37 8.51 -6.39
CA ASN A 100 1.01 8.19 -6.75
C ASN A 100 1.75 9.42 -7.29
N GLU A 101 1.09 10.25 -8.09
CA GLU A 101 1.63 11.52 -8.60
C GLU A 101 1.99 12.48 -7.48
N CYS A 102 1.16 12.57 -6.44
CA CYS A 102 1.47 13.35 -5.23
C CYS A 102 2.60 12.76 -4.37
N ASP A 103 2.78 11.44 -4.39
CA ASP A 103 3.76 10.72 -3.55
C ASP A 103 5.15 10.62 -4.20
N LEU A 104 5.31 11.09 -5.44
CA LEU A 104 6.58 11.06 -6.15
C LEU A 104 7.55 12.12 -5.59
N PRO A 105 8.61 11.73 -4.86
CA PRO A 105 9.76 12.62 -4.72
C PRO A 105 10.36 12.77 -6.13
N GLY A 106 10.85 13.97 -6.48
CA GLY A 106 11.40 14.26 -7.80
C GLY A 106 12.24 13.11 -8.38
N ILE A 107 11.97 12.81 -9.66
CA ILE A 107 12.43 11.68 -10.48
C ILE A 107 11.52 10.44 -10.39
N GLN A 108 10.56 10.41 -11.32
CA GLN A 108 9.68 9.28 -11.59
C GLN A 108 10.49 8.02 -11.92
N LYS A 109 10.52 7.04 -11.01
CA LYS A 109 10.78 5.65 -11.43
C LYS A 109 9.57 5.20 -12.23
N GLN A 110 9.67 5.24 -13.55
CA GLN A 110 8.67 4.67 -14.44
C GLN A 110 8.35 3.24 -13.99
N SER A 111 7.08 2.96 -13.75
CA SER A 111 6.61 1.62 -13.41
C SER A 111 6.92 0.69 -14.59
N LYS A 112 7.78 -0.31 -14.36
CA LYS A 112 8.15 -1.29 -15.39
C LYS A 112 6.94 -2.03 -15.97
N THR A 113 5.87 -2.16 -15.20
CA THR A 113 4.61 -2.76 -15.66
C THR A 113 3.90 -1.84 -16.65
N VAL A 114 3.76 -0.56 -16.31
CA VAL A 114 3.14 0.46 -17.19
C VAL A 114 3.97 0.65 -18.46
N GLU A 115 5.30 0.61 -18.34
CA GLU A 115 6.21 0.68 -19.49
C GLU A 115 6.03 -0.53 -20.43
N LYS A 116 5.80 -1.72 -19.86
CA LYS A 116 5.56 -2.94 -20.64
C LYS A 116 4.18 -2.92 -21.32
N GLU A 117 3.15 -2.44 -20.63
CA GLU A 117 1.80 -2.26 -21.19
C GLU A 117 1.80 -1.24 -22.32
N CYS A 118 2.40 -0.06 -22.12
CA CYS A 118 2.57 0.94 -23.17
C CYS A 118 3.35 0.39 -24.38
N LYS A 119 4.44 -0.35 -24.17
CA LYS A 119 5.18 -0.99 -25.28
C LYS A 119 4.33 -2.01 -26.03
N SER A 120 3.49 -2.77 -25.34
CA SER A 120 2.59 -3.74 -25.99
C SER A 120 1.52 -3.03 -26.82
N HIS A 121 0.96 -1.92 -26.33
CA HIS A 121 -0.02 -1.11 -27.07
C HIS A 121 0.62 -0.47 -28.31
N ILE A 122 1.81 0.10 -28.19
CA ILE A 122 2.56 0.66 -29.32
C ILE A 122 2.81 -0.42 -30.39
N SER A 123 3.23 -1.62 -29.97
CA SER A 123 3.48 -2.73 -30.90
C SER A 123 2.20 -3.20 -31.61
N ALA A 124 1.05 -3.20 -30.92
CA ALA A 124 -0.23 -3.57 -31.52
C ALA A 124 -0.65 -2.53 -32.58
N ILE A 125 -0.57 -1.24 -32.25
CA ILE A 125 -0.88 -0.14 -33.18
C ILE A 125 0.05 -0.17 -34.40
N GLN A 126 1.35 -0.43 -34.20
CA GLN A 126 2.30 -0.55 -35.30
C GLN A 126 1.96 -1.73 -36.23
N SER A 127 1.52 -2.86 -35.67
CA SER A 127 1.08 -4.01 -36.45
C SER A 127 -0.16 -3.67 -37.29
N GLU A 128 -1.13 -2.97 -36.71
CA GLU A 128 -2.35 -2.54 -37.42
C GLU A 128 -2.03 -1.55 -38.54
N LEU A 129 -1.16 -0.57 -38.30
CA LEU A 129 -0.71 0.36 -39.33
C LEU A 129 -0.02 -0.35 -40.49
N THR A 130 0.85 -1.32 -40.19
CA THR A 130 1.57 -2.07 -41.23
C THR A 130 0.61 -2.91 -42.08
N GLU A 131 -0.46 -3.43 -41.49
CA GLU A 131 -1.47 -4.20 -42.22
C GLU A 131 -2.35 -3.29 -43.09
N LEU A 132 -2.75 -2.13 -42.57
CA LEU A 132 -3.50 -1.12 -43.32
C LEU A 132 -2.68 -0.57 -44.51
N GLU A 133 -1.39 -0.31 -44.33
CA GLU A 133 -0.49 0.11 -45.42
C GLU A 133 -0.37 -0.95 -46.53
N LYS A 134 -0.36 -2.24 -46.18
CA LYS A 134 -0.38 -3.34 -47.15
C LYS A 134 -1.70 -3.41 -47.91
N GLN A 135 -2.82 -3.08 -47.26
CA GLN A 135 -4.12 -3.05 -47.92
C GLN A 135 -4.22 -1.86 -48.88
N LEU A 136 -3.76 -0.68 -48.46
CA LEU A 136 -3.68 0.53 -49.30
C LEU A 136 -2.78 0.36 -50.54
N THR A 137 -1.69 -0.40 -50.42
CA THR A 137 -0.78 -0.67 -51.54
C THR A 137 -1.27 -1.79 -52.48
N ARG A 138 -2.31 -2.53 -52.10
CA ARG A 138 -2.91 -3.61 -52.90
C ARG A 138 -4.11 -3.19 -53.74
N GLU A 139 -4.72 -2.04 -53.47
CA GLU A 139 -5.76 -1.49 -54.34
C GLU A 139 -5.13 -0.58 -55.39
N PRO A 140 -5.00 -1.00 -56.66
CA PRO A 140 -4.78 -0.05 -57.73
C PRO A 140 -6.03 0.83 -57.80
N PHE A 141 -5.85 2.14 -57.65
CA PHE A 141 -6.86 3.13 -58.03
C PHE A 141 -7.28 2.86 -59.48
N ILE A 142 -8.49 2.34 -59.68
CA ILE A 142 -9.18 2.26 -60.97
C ILE A 142 -9.98 3.55 -61.15
#